data_AF-A0AAP8N7E6-F1
#
_entry.id   AF-A0AAP8N7E6-F1
#
_cell.length_a   1.000
_cell.length_b   1.000
_cell.length_c   1.000
_cell.angle_alpha   90.00
_cell.angle_beta   90.00
_cell.angle_gamma   90.00
#
_symmetry.space_group_name_H-M   'P 1'
#
loop_
_entity.id
_entity.type
_entity.pdbx_description
1 polymer ?
#
loop_
_entity_poly.entity_id
_entity_poly.type
_entity_poly.pdbx_seq_one_letter_code
_entity_poly.pdbx_strand_id
1 'polypeptide(L)'
;EYIDETICVPAVGQGSLAIECRENDSEIRELLNRLNDELTYTTVEAERAFLHKMEGGCQVPIAGFATMNEQNEISLTALVAKPDGTTILKETVVGSNPIEIGEE
;
A
#
# COMPACT_ATOMS: atom_id res chain seq x y z
N GLU A 1 10.86 10.43 18.07
CA GLU A 1 11.66 9.33 17.51
C GLU A 1 10.94 8.82 16.28
N TYR A 2 11.65 8.59 15.18
CA TYR A 2 11.09 7.93 13.99
C TYR A 2 11.31 6.42 14.17
N ILE A 3 10.26 5.63 13.95
CA ILE A 3 10.34 4.17 14.03
C ILE A 3 10.52 3.64 12.61
N ASP A 4 11.59 2.87 12.41
CA ASP A 4 11.95 2.27 11.13
C ASP A 4 10.91 1.22 10.68
N GLU A 5 10.65 1.13 9.38
CA GLU A 5 9.69 0.21 8.78
C GLU A 5 10.04 -1.26 8.99
N THR A 6 11.33 -1.57 9.25
CA THR A 6 11.75 -2.93 9.59
C THR A 6 11.26 -3.34 10.98
N ILE A 7 11.07 -2.37 11.88
CA ILE A 7 10.59 -2.55 13.26
C ILE A 7 9.06 -2.45 13.33
N CYS A 8 8.47 -1.41 12.70
CA CYS A 8 7.04 -1.16 12.70
C CYS A 8 6.57 -0.90 11.26
N VAL A 9 6.04 -1.94 10.63
CA VAL A 9 5.52 -1.84 9.26
C VAL A 9 4.35 -0.85 9.25
N PRO A 10 4.36 0.18 8.39
CA PRO A 10 3.29 1.15 8.29
C PRO A 10 1.92 0.55 7.97
N ALA A 11 0.86 1.26 8.37
CA ALA A 11 -0.47 0.97 7.85
C ALA A 11 -0.52 1.24 6.34
N VAL A 12 -1.35 0.46 5.63
CA VAL A 12 -1.58 0.63 4.20
C VAL A 12 -1.98 2.08 3.88
N GLY A 13 -1.23 2.70 2.97
CA GLY A 13 -1.42 4.08 2.52
C GLY A 13 -0.99 5.15 3.53
N GLN A 14 -0.30 4.81 4.62
CA GLN A 14 0.12 5.80 5.62
C GLN A 14 1.02 6.87 4.98
N GLY A 15 0.62 8.14 5.12
CA GLY A 15 1.34 9.28 4.54
C GLY A 15 0.88 9.66 3.13
N SER A 16 0.02 8.85 2.49
CA SER A 16 -0.63 9.18 1.22
C SER A 16 -1.94 9.95 1.42
N LEU A 17 -2.39 10.65 0.37
CA LEU A 17 -3.70 11.30 0.32
C LEU A 17 -4.50 10.74 -0.85
N ALA A 18 -5.73 10.29 -0.58
CA ALA A 18 -6.69 9.91 -1.61
C ALA A 18 -7.65 11.08 -1.86
N ILE A 19 -7.79 11.49 -3.12
CA ILE A 19 -8.77 12.48 -3.55
C ILE A 19 -9.82 11.76 -4.40
N GLU A 20 -11.04 11.64 -3.87
CA GLU A 20 -12.14 10.95 -4.55
C GLU A 20 -12.93 11.93 -5.44
N CYS A 21 -13.28 11.48 -6.65
CA CYS A 21 -14.18 12.18 -7.55
C CYS A 21 -15.08 11.19 -8.29
N ARG A 22 -16.08 11.70 -9.01
CA ARG A 22 -16.97 10.84 -9.82
C ARG A 22 -16.20 10.28 -11.01
N GLU A 23 -16.38 9.00 -11.30
CA GLU A 23 -15.69 8.30 -12.39
C GLU A 23 -15.92 8.96 -13.77
N ASN A 24 -17.12 9.48 -14.00
CA ASN A 24 -17.54 10.12 -15.25
C ASN A 24 -17.25 11.64 -15.33
N ASP A 25 -16.55 12.21 -14.34
CA ASP A 25 -16.18 13.62 -14.32
C ASP A 25 -14.78 13.83 -14.91
N SER A 26 -14.69 13.80 -16.25
CA SER A 26 -13.42 13.88 -16.96
C SER A 26 -12.66 15.18 -16.71
N GLU A 27 -13.38 16.29 -16.52
CA GLU A 27 -12.78 17.60 -16.23
C GLU A 27 -12.03 17.59 -14.90
N ILE A 28 -12.67 17.10 -13.83
CA ILE A 28 -12.03 16.99 -12.52
C ILE A 28 -10.88 15.98 -12.56
N ARG A 29 -11.04 14.85 -13.24
CA ARG A 29 -9.98 13.83 -13.36
C ARG A 29 -8.73 14.38 -14.05
N GLU A 30 -8.88 15.17 -15.11
CA GLU A 30 -7.74 15.79 -15.80
C GLU A 30 -6.99 16.76 -14.87
N LEU A 31 -7.71 17.53 -14.05
CA LEU A 31 -7.10 18.41 -13.05
C LEU A 31 -6.36 17.62 -11.96
N LEU A 32 -6.98 16.57 -11.43
CA LEU A 32 -6.38 15.73 -10.37
C LEU A 32 -5.15 14.97 -10.87
N ASN A 33 -5.13 14.54 -12.13
CA ASN A 33 -3.99 13.84 -12.72
C ASN A 33 -2.71 14.70 -12.71
N ARG A 34 -2.84 16.03 -12.69
CA ARG A 34 -1.69 16.95 -12.57
C ARG A 34 -1.08 17.01 -11.17
N LEU A 35 -1.83 16.55 -10.16
CA LEU A 35 -1.39 16.46 -8.77
C LEU A 35 -0.93 15.05 -8.40
N ASN A 36 -1.23 14.06 -9.25
CA ASN A 36 -0.87 12.67 -9.00
C ASN A 36 0.65 12.48 -9.05
N ASP A 37 1.18 11.77 -8.08
CA ASP A 37 2.54 11.25 -8.10
C ASP A 37 2.48 9.77 -8.45
N GLU A 38 2.99 9.41 -9.63
CA GLU A 38 2.90 8.04 -10.17
C GLU A 38 3.59 7.01 -9.27
N LEU A 39 4.71 7.40 -8.63
CA LEU A 39 5.44 6.54 -7.71
C LEU A 39 4.56 6.19 -6.50
N THR A 40 4.01 7.20 -5.82
CA THR A 40 3.12 7.03 -4.66
C THR A 40 1.84 6.28 -5.05
N TYR A 41 1.25 6.61 -6.21
CA TYR A 41 0.05 5.92 -6.69
C TYR A 41 0.32 4.41 -6.86
N THR A 42 1.42 4.06 -7.54
CA THR A 42 1.77 2.67 -7.86
C THR A 42 2.07 1.85 -6.60
N THR A 43 2.84 2.40 -5.66
CA THR A 43 3.17 1.67 -4.42
C THR A 43 1.93 1.52 -3.54
N VAL A 44 1.12 2.56 -3.39
CA VAL A 44 -0.13 2.48 -2.59
C VAL A 44 -1.15 1.55 -3.25
N GLU A 45 -1.18 1.44 -4.58
CA GLU A 45 -2.03 0.47 -5.28
C GLU A 45 -1.69 -0.97 -4.88
N ALA A 46 -0.41 -1.32 -4.78
CA ALA A 46 0.02 -2.64 -4.29
C ALA A 46 -0.40 -2.90 -2.85
N GLU A 47 -0.19 -1.93 -1.96
CA GLU A 47 -0.61 -2.02 -0.55
C GLU A 47 -2.13 -2.20 -0.42
N ARG A 48 -2.91 -1.50 -1.25
CA ARG A 48 -4.37 -1.57 -1.25
C ARG A 48 -4.89 -2.87 -1.85
N ALA A 49 -4.25 -3.42 -2.89
CA ALA A 49 -4.58 -4.73 -3.43
C ALA A 49 -4.45 -5.81 -2.35
N PHE A 50 -3.35 -5.80 -1.58
CA PHE A 50 -3.17 -6.64 -0.40
C PHE A 50 -4.26 -6.46 0.64
N LEU A 51 -4.54 -5.21 1.05
CA LEU A 51 -5.56 -4.93 2.05
C LEU A 51 -6.94 -5.44 1.60
N HIS A 52 -7.27 -5.24 0.32
CA HIS A 52 -8.53 -5.69 -0.27
C HIS A 52 -8.63 -7.22 -0.28
N LYS A 53 -7.56 -7.91 -0.70
CA LYS A 53 -7.49 -9.37 -0.75
C LYS A 53 -7.67 -10.01 0.62
N MET A 54 -7.11 -9.40 1.66
CA MET A 54 -7.18 -9.88 3.03
C MET A 54 -8.48 -9.52 3.75
N GLU A 55 -9.42 -8.83 3.08
CA GLU A 55 -10.63 -8.25 3.68
C GLU A 55 -10.30 -7.43 4.94
N GLY A 56 -9.11 -6.81 4.95
CA GLY A 56 -8.58 -6.09 6.09
C GLY A 56 -9.24 -4.71 6.25
N GLY A 57 -9.23 -4.21 7.48
CA GLY A 57 -9.71 -2.86 7.79
C GLY A 57 -9.01 -2.32 9.03
N CYS A 58 -9.37 -1.10 9.44
CA CYS A 58 -8.69 -0.39 10.54
C CYS A 58 -8.68 -1.10 11.90
N GLN A 59 -9.52 -2.12 12.09
CA GLN A 59 -9.59 -2.89 13.34
C GLN A 59 -8.78 -4.19 13.30
N VAL A 60 -8.21 -4.52 12.14
CA VAL A 60 -7.39 -5.72 11.96
C VAL A 60 -5.92 -5.33 12.18
N PRO A 61 -5.14 -6.11 12.95
CA PRO A 61 -3.68 -5.94 13.08
C PRO A 61 -2.97 -6.35 11.77
N ILE A 62 -3.18 -5.54 10.73
CA ILE A 62 -2.66 -5.70 9.37
C ILE A 62 -1.88 -4.45 8.97
N ALA A 63 -0.75 -4.65 8.30
CA ALA A 63 0.15 -3.60 7.84
C ALA A 63 0.69 -3.95 6.44
N GLY A 64 1.02 -2.93 5.67
CA GLY A 64 1.48 -3.08 4.28
C GLY A 64 2.21 -1.83 3.86
N PHE A 65 3.45 -1.99 3.39
CA PHE A 65 4.28 -0.88 2.93
C PHE A 65 5.05 -1.29 1.69
N ALA A 66 4.85 -0.56 0.60
CA ALA A 66 5.49 -0.78 -0.68
C ALA A 66 6.47 0.34 -1.03
N THR A 67 7.61 -0.05 -1.59
CA THR A 67 8.59 0.87 -2.16
C THR A 67 8.90 0.47 -3.60
N MET A 68 9.39 1.40 -4.41
CA MET A 68 9.84 1.10 -5.78
C MET A 68 11.32 1.42 -5.92
N ASN A 69 12.08 0.50 -6.52
CA ASN A 69 13.51 0.69 -6.76
C ASN A 69 13.77 1.46 -8.07
N GLU A 70 15.05 1.74 -8.36
CA GLU A 70 15.47 2.46 -9.57
C GLU A 70 15.18 1.70 -10.88
N GLN A 71 14.90 0.39 -10.80
CA GLN A 71 14.55 -0.49 -11.91
C GLN A 71 13.03 -0.60 -12.12
N ASN A 72 12.22 0.18 -11.40
CA ASN A 72 10.76 0.13 -11.37
C ASN A 72 10.19 -1.21 -10.85
N GLU A 73 10.93 -1.92 -10.00
CA GLU A 73 10.39 -3.06 -9.27
C GLU A 73 9.81 -2.58 -7.94
N ILE A 74 8.61 -3.06 -7.64
CA ILE A 74 7.86 -2.78 -6.42
C ILE A 74 8.20 -3.88 -5.42
N SER A 75 8.56 -3.48 -4.20
CA SER A 75 8.78 -4.37 -3.06
C SER A 75 7.71 -4.07 -2.01
N LEU A 76 6.75 -4.99 -1.83
CA LEU A 76 5.70 -4.89 -0.83
C LEU A 76 6.08 -5.73 0.38
N THR A 77 6.18 -5.10 1.55
CA THR A 77 6.24 -5.79 2.83
C THR A 77 4.86 -5.80 3.47
N ALA A 78 4.29 -6.99 3.64
CA ALA A 78 2.99 -7.22 4.24
C ALA A 78 3.13 -7.89 5.61
N LEU A 79 2.24 -7.56 6.54
CA LEU A 79 2.25 -8.14 7.88
C LEU A 79 0.84 -8.32 8.43
N VAL A 80 0.60 -9.46 9.09
CA VAL A 80 -0.57 -9.73 9.92
C VAL A 80 -0.11 -10.28 11.26
N ALA A 81 -0.63 -9.73 12.36
CA ALA A 81 -0.25 -10.17 13.70
C ALA A 81 -1.46 -10.52 14.56
N LYS A 82 -1.26 -11.24 15.67
CA LYS A 82 -2.26 -11.26 16.74
C LYS A 82 -2.19 -9.96 17.55
N PRO A 83 -3.30 -9.49 18.15
CA PRO A 83 -3.29 -8.28 18.98
C PRO A 83 -2.34 -8.35 20.19
N ASP A 84 -2.06 -9.56 20.69
CA ASP A 84 -1.12 -9.82 21.79
C ASP A 84 0.34 -9.94 21.32
N GLY A 85 0.61 -9.85 20.02
CA GLY A 85 1.93 -9.98 19.41
C GLY A 85 2.52 -11.39 19.43
N THR A 86 1.79 -12.41 19.89
CA THR A 86 2.31 -13.79 20.03
C THR A 86 2.50 -14.50 18.70
N THR A 87 1.90 -13.98 17.63
CA THR A 87 2.04 -14.51 16.27
C THR A 87 2.13 -13.34 15.32
N ILE A 88 3.15 -13.36 14.46
CA ILE A 88 3.39 -12.37 13.42
C ILE A 88 3.70 -13.15 12.15
N LEU A 89 2.91 -12.91 11.11
CA LEU A 89 3.20 -13.32 9.74
C LEU A 89 3.68 -12.07 9.01
N LYS A 90 4.90 -12.12 8.47
CA LYS A 90 5.51 -11.01 7.74
C LYS A 90 6.18 -11.58 6.50
N GLU A 91 5.81 -11.05 5.34
CA GLU A 91 6.35 -11.47 4.05
C GLU A 91 6.72 -10.26 3.20
N THR A 92 7.65 -10.48 2.27
CA THR A 92 8.06 -9.47 1.28
C THR A 92 8.00 -10.08 -0.11
N VAL A 93 7.25 -9.44 -1.00
CA VAL A 93 7.10 -9.83 -2.40
C VAL A 93 7.65 -8.73 -3.29
N VAL A 94 8.38 -9.12 -4.34
CA VAL A 94 8.99 -8.19 -5.30
C VAL A 94 8.49 -8.53 -6.70
N GLY A 95 8.07 -7.51 -7.45
CA GLY A 95 7.59 -7.68 -8.82
C GLY A 95 7.44 -6.36 -9.55
N SER A 96 6.74 -6.38 -10.68
CA SER A 96 6.51 -5.19 -11.51
C SER A 96 5.05 -4.76 -11.63
N ASN A 97 4.10 -5.64 -11.28
CA ASN A 97 2.67 -5.35 -11.32
C ASN A 97 2.14 -5.15 -9.89
N PRO A 98 1.67 -3.94 -9.50
CA PRO A 98 1.23 -3.67 -8.14
C PRO A 98 0.08 -4.58 -7.69
N ILE A 99 -0.87 -4.87 -8.58
CA ILE A 99 -2.04 -5.68 -8.23
C ILE A 99 -1.63 -7.13 -7.98
N GLU A 100 -0.82 -7.72 -8.86
CA GLU A 100 -0.36 -9.11 -8.70
C GLU A 100 0.46 -9.29 -7.42
N ILE A 101 1.36 -8.34 -7.12
CA ILE A 101 2.16 -8.36 -5.89
C ILE A 101 1.29 -8.26 -4.64
N GLY A 102 0.21 -7.46 -4.68
CA GLY A 102 -0.71 -7.36 -3.56
C GLY A 102 -1.56 -8.62 -3.35
N GLU A 103 -1.76 -9.44 -4.39
CA GLU A 103 -2.62 -10.62 -4.31
C GLU A 103 -1.89 -11.95 -4.06
N GLU A 104 -0.56 -11.97 -4.22
CA GLU A 104 0.34 -13.12 -3.99
C GLU A 104 0.55 -13.43 -2.49
#